data_AF-A0A2T2QWR4-F1
#
_entry.id   AF-A0A2T2QWR4-F1
#
_cell.length_a   1.000
_cell.length_b   1.000
_cell.length_c   1.000
_cell.angle_alpha   90.00
_cell.angle_beta   90.00
_cell.angle_gamma   90.00
#
_symmetry.space_group_name_H-M   'P 1'
#
loop_
_entity.id
_entity.type
_entity.pdbx_description
1 polymer ?
#
loop_
_entity_poly.entity_id
_entity_poly.type
_entity_poly.pdbx_seq_one_letter_code
_entity_poly.pdbx_strand_id
1 'polypeptide(L)' 'MTRYGDLEGDTVFGSDTRDHILTHVDRATGLLSLSLVLGYDSDRIHAQTLRDIRRVFGDIHTITYDNGPEFSVWKNTEA' A
#
# COMPACT_ATOMS: atom_id res chain seq x y z
N MET A 1 20.66 3.73 -3.78
CA MET A 1 20.46 2.77 -4.88
C MET A 1 19.40 1.80 -4.39
N THR A 2 18.24 1.78 -5.03
CA THR A 2 17.11 0.92 -4.64
C THR A 2 17.41 -0.51 -5.08
N ARG A 3 17.20 -1.49 -4.19
CA ARG A 3 17.36 -2.92 -4.48
C ARG A 3 15.99 -3.60 -4.50
N TYR A 4 15.92 -4.79 -5.09
CA TYR A 4 14.72 -5.61 -5.01
C TYR A 4 14.35 -5.90 -3.55
N GLY A 5 13.06 -5.86 -3.23
CA GLY A 5 12.52 -6.07 -1.89
C GLY A 5 12.46 -4.81 -1.02
N ASP A 6 12.71 -3.62 -1.58
CA ASP A 6 12.38 -2.34 -0.95
C ASP A 6 11.05 -1.84 -1.50
N LEU A 7 9.98 -2.04 -0.72
CA LEU A 7 8.60 -1.81 -1.16
C LEU A 7 8.07 -0.44 -0.71
N GLU A 8 7.23 0.14 -1.55
CA GLU A 8 6.33 1.24 -1.21
C GLU A 8 4.90 0.72 -1.14
N GLY A 9 4.23 0.93 -0.01
CA GLY A 9 2.85 0.50 0.23
C GLY A 9 1.89 1.67 0.32
N ASP A 10 0.70 1.52 -0.24
CA ASP A 10 -0.38 2.53 -0.21
C ASP A 10 -1.76 1.88 -0.06
N THR A 11 -2.76 2.68 0.32
CA THR A 11 -4.16 2.28 0.46
C THR A 11 -5.07 3.25 -0.30
N VAL A 12 -5.77 2.75 -1.32
CA VAL A 12 -6.80 3.51 -2.03
C VAL A 12 -8.16 3.22 -1.40
N PHE A 13 -8.83 4.27 -0.94
CA PHE A 13 -10.14 4.20 -0.32
C PHE A 13 -11.25 4.06 -1.37
N GLY A 14 -12.15 3.10 -1.17
CA GLY A 14 -13.40 3.04 -1.90
C GLY A 14 -14.26 4.27 -1.62
N SER A 15 -15.21 4.57 -2.52
CA SER A 15 -16.05 5.78 -2.44
C SER A 15 -16.87 5.90 -1.15
N ASP A 16 -17.17 4.77 -0.50
CA ASP A 16 -17.87 4.71 0.78
C ASP A 16 -16.95 4.39 1.97
N THR A 17 -15.64 4.37 1.76
CA THR A 17 -14.59 4.10 2.76
C THR A 17 -14.68 2.74 3.46
N ARG A 18 -15.55 1.83 3.00
CA ARG A 18 -15.70 0.51 3.62
C ARG A 18 -14.70 -0.49 3.08
N ASP A 19 -14.38 -0.39 1.80
CA ASP A 19 -13.50 -1.29 1.09
C ASP A 19 -12.28 -0.54 0.56
N HIS A 20 -11.14 -1.22 0.50
CA HIS A 20 -9.86 -0.60 0.19
C HIS A 20 -9.08 -1.43 -0.82
N ILE A 21 -8.34 -0.77 -1.68
CA ILE A 21 -7.32 -1.41 -2.50
C ILE A 21 -5.98 -1.20 -1.82
N LEU A 22 -5.30 -2.28 -1.48
CA LEU A 22 -3.91 -2.27 -1.05
C LEU A 22 -3.00 -2.39 -2.25
N THR A 23 -1.95 -1.58 -2.27
CA THR A 23 -0.89 -1.66 -3.27
C THR A 23 0.46 -1.84 -2.59
N HIS A 24 1.33 -2.60 -3.24
CA HIS A 24 2.74 -2.74 -2.88
C HIS A 24 3.57 -2.70 -4.16
N VAL A 25 4.49 -1.76 -4.26
CA VAL A 25 5.35 -1.60 -5.43
C VAL A 25 6.80 -1.78 -5.03
N ASP A 26 7.52 -2.67 -5.70
CA ASP A 26 8.97 -2.75 -5.58
C ASP A 26 9.62 -1.56 -6.30
N ARG A 27 10.35 -0.72 -5.55
CA ARG A 27 10.87 0.55 -6.06
C ARG A 27 12.01 0.39 -7.08
N ALA A 28 12.63 -0.79 -7.17
CA ALA A 28 13.70 -1.07 -8.12
C ALA A 28 13.17 -1.55 -9.48
N THR A 29 12.07 -2.30 -9.48
CA THR A 29 11.55 -2.99 -10.66
C THR A 29 10.19 -2.49 -11.15
N GLY A 30 9.44 -1.80 -10.30
CA GLY A 30 8.04 -1.42 -10.58
C GLY A 30 7.06 -2.60 -10.49
N LEU A 31 7.48 -3.78 -10.00
CA LEU A 31 6.59 -4.91 -9.77
C LEU A 31 5.52 -4.53 -8.75
N LEU A 32 4.26 -4.72 -9.12
CA LEU A 32 3.09 -4.33 -8.33
C LEU A 32 2.33 -5.56 -7.81
N SER A 33 1.98 -5.54 -6.53
CA SER A 33 0.86 -6.32 -5.98
C SER A 33 -0.33 -5.40 -5.72
N LEU A 34 -1.54 -5.87 -6.04
CA LEU A 34 -2.78 -5.13 -5.85
C LEU A 34 -3.86 -6.07 -5.34
N SER A 35 -4.50 -5.71 -4.22
CA SER A 35 -5.50 -6.54 -3.55
C SER A 35 -6.69 -5.72 -3.07
N LEU A 36 -7.90 -6.24 -3.27
CA LEU A 36 -9.12 -5.70 -2.67
C LEU A 36 -9.31 -6.27 -1.25
N VAL A 37 -9.45 -5.40 -0.26
CA VAL A 37 -9.80 -5.74 1.12
C VAL A 37 -11.19 -5.23 1.41
N LEU A 38 -12.10 -6.16 1.70
CA LEU A 38 -13.49 -5.85 2.04
C LEU A 38 -13.65 -5.61 3.55
N GLY A 39 -14.24 -4.48 3.91
CA GLY A 39 -14.38 -4.03 5.29
C GLY A 39 -13.05 -3.60 5.91
N TYR A 40 -12.86 -2.28 6.06
CA TYR A 40 -11.68 -1.70 6.70
C TYR A 40 -11.50 -2.20 8.12
N ASP A 41 -10.35 -2.83 8.35
CA ASP A 41 -9.94 -3.35 9.64
C ASP A 41 -8.41 -3.53 9.60
N SER A 42 -7.72 -3.01 10.60
CA SER A 42 -6.25 -3.00 10.62
C SER A 42 -5.66 -4.42 10.59
N ASP A 43 -6.33 -5.40 11.19
CA ASP A 43 -5.87 -6.79 11.21
C ASP A 43 -6.05 -7.43 9.83
N ARG A 44 -7.14 -7.11 9.13
CA ARG A 44 -7.36 -7.56 7.74
C ARG A 44 -6.33 -6.99 6.78
N ILE A 45 -6.02 -5.70 6.91
CA ILE A 45 -4.99 -5.02 6.12
C ILE A 45 -3.63 -5.67 6.37
N HIS A 46 -3.26 -5.86 7.65
CA HIS A 46 -2.00 -6.51 8.01
C HIS A 46 -1.91 -7.94 7.43
N ALA A 47 -2.97 -8.73 7.59
CA ALA A 47 -3.01 -10.10 7.08
C ALA A 47 -2.94 -10.17 5.55
N GLN A 48 -3.58 -9.22 4.84
CA GLN A 48 -3.48 -9.15 3.38
C GLN A 48 -2.08 -8.74 2.92
N THR A 49 -1.47 -7.73 3.56
CA THR A 49 -0.09 -7.30 3.29
C THR A 49 0.90 -8.45 3.40
N LEU A 50 0.81 -9.29 4.45
CA LEU A 50 1.68 -10.47 4.58
C LEU A 50 1.46 -11.50 3.47
N ARG A 51 0.22 -11.71 3.03
CA ARG A 51 -0.10 -12.63 1.92
C ARG A 51 0.49 -12.13 0.61
N ASP A 52 0.30 -10.85 0.33
CA ASP A 52 0.74 -10.21 -0.91
C ASP A 52 2.26 -10.20 -1.03
N ILE A 53 2.94 -9.78 0.04
CA ILE A 53 4.40 -9.79 0.13
C ILE A 53 4.95 -11.18 -0.17
N ARG A 54 4.49 -12.20 0.56
CA ARG A 54 4.99 -13.57 0.40
C ARG A 54 4.69 -14.15 -0.99
N ARG A 55 3.55 -13.80 -1.58
CA ARG A 55 3.11 -14.34 -2.87
C ARG A 55 3.84 -13.71 -4.04
N VAL A 56 4.08 -12.39 -4.01
CA VAL A 56 4.57 -11.63 -5.17
C VAL A 56 6.06 -11.33 -5.06
N PHE A 57 6.55 -11.03 -3.85
CA PHE A 57 7.92 -10.55 -3.65
C PHE A 57 8.82 -11.54 -2.90
N GLY A 58 8.22 -12.46 -2.13
CA GLY A 58 8.96 -13.40 -1.29
C GLY A 58 9.53 -12.68 -0.06
N ASP A 59 10.85 -12.76 0.13
CA ASP A 59 11.54 -12.06 1.20
C ASP A 59 11.79 -10.60 0.83
N ILE A 60 11.45 -9.69 1.73
CA ILE A 60 11.64 -8.24 1.54
C ILE A 60 12.58 -7.68 2.59
N HIS A 61 13.15 -6.51 2.30
CA HIS A 61 14.03 -5.78 3.20
C HIS A 61 13.31 -4.69 3.96
N THR A 62 12.54 -3.89 3.25
CA THR A 62 11.80 -2.75 3.81
C THR A 62 10.45 -2.62 3.13
N ILE A 63 9.50 -2.08 3.89
CA ILE A 63 8.25 -1.56 3.34
C ILE A 63 8.00 -0.21 4.00
N THR A 64 7.76 0.81 3.20
CA THR A 64 7.38 2.14 3.67
C THR A 64 5.94 2.42 3.27
N TYR A 65 5.12 2.75 4.25
CA TYR A 65 3.82 3.37 4.04
C TYR A 65 3.94 4.86 4.30
N ASP A 66 3.12 5.68 3.64
CA ASP A 66 2.97 7.06 4.09
C ASP A 66 2.37 7.09 5.51
N ASN A 67 2.68 8.15 6.27
CA ASN A 67 2.10 8.36 7.60
C ASN A 67 0.91 9.33 7.51
N GLY A 68 0.07 9.21 6.48
CA GLY A 68 -0.97 10.19 6.22
C GLY A 68 -2.21 10.03 7.12
N PRO A 69 -2.70 11.10 7.78
CA PRO A 69 -4.14 11.33 8.01
C PRO A 69 -4.82 11.78 6.69
N GLU A 70 -4.35 11.19 5.59
CA GLU A 70 -4.65 11.38 4.15
C GLU A 70 -4.27 12.73 3.48
N PHE A 71 -3.20 13.44 3.89
CA PHE A 71 -2.75 14.74 3.29
C PHE A 71 -3.67 15.95 3.59
N SER A 72 -3.75 16.34 4.86
CA SER A 72 -4.73 17.27 5.47
C SER A 72 -4.90 18.70 4.92
N VAL A 73 -4.25 19.15 3.82
CA VAL A 73 -4.38 20.54 3.28
C VAL A 73 -4.22 20.65 1.74
N TRP A 74 -4.65 19.66 0.94
CA TRP A 74 -4.48 19.73 -0.53
C TRP A 74 -5.28 20.87 -1.22
N LYS A 75 -6.27 21.47 -0.54
CA LYS A 75 -7.12 22.58 -1.04
C LYS A 75 -6.37 23.83 -1.54
N ASN A 76 -5.05 23.93 -1.35
CA ASN A 76 -4.24 25.06 -1.80
C ASN A 76 -3.38 24.76 -3.04
N THR A 77 -3.43 23.55 -3.60
CA THR A 77 -2.47 23.12 -4.65
C THR A 77 -3.03 23.23 -6.07
N GLU A 78 -4.34 23.38 -6.24
CA GLU A 78 -4.95 23.69 -7.55
C GLU A 78 -5.37 25.17 -7.58
N ALA A 79 -4.43 26.04 -7.97
CA ALA A 79 -4.72 27.36 -8.51
C ALA A 79 -4.52 27.33 -10.03
#